data_AF-A0A1S1TE11-F1
#
_entry.id   AF-A0A1S1TE11-F1
#
_cell.length_a   1.000
_cell.length_b   1.000
_cell.length_c   1.000
_cell.angle_alpha   90.00
_cell.angle_beta   90.00
_cell.angle_gamma   90.00
#
_symmetry.space_group_name_H-M   'P 1'
#
loop_
_entity.id
_entity.type
_entity.pdbx_description
1 polymer ?
#
loop_
_entity_poly.entity_id
_entity_poly.type
_entity_poly.pdbx_seq_one_letter_code
_entity_poly.pdbx_strand_id
1 'polypeptide(L)'
;MAKDDVFQFDTRNFERYMTRLEKQVLPQAQAGFLSGLAFDARKSLLKHADATIQGKPTAWTRKGFVVDKATQGTLEAVVRIQPQQAGYMTYLINGGVRKKGDVGATPYDVLTDAPDSEKNAFGNLRRGYLKKLARQAKSEKTKRARLAAKRDKLRAAGKSTGPARWAANNPSGKPGIFFGKIGDQKGYWQRAAKRDGDYKIRLLARMSDEAVYKPTFRWDATISASVKDSDPQKLYAAEITRALRKLNGGL
;
A
#
# COMPACT_ATOMS: atom_id res chain seq x y z
N MET A 1 42.79 10.10 -71.98
CA MET A 1 41.84 10.94 -71.21
C MET A 1 40.98 10.00 -70.39
N ALA A 2 41.28 9.87 -69.10
CA ALA A 2 40.42 9.15 -68.17
C ALA A 2 39.11 9.94 -68.06
N LYS A 3 37.97 9.24 -68.20
CA LYS A 3 36.67 9.84 -67.90
C LYS A 3 36.66 10.14 -66.41
N ASP A 4 36.51 11.42 -66.07
CA ASP A 4 36.11 11.82 -64.73
C ASP A 4 34.73 11.21 -64.48
N ASP A 5 34.71 10.06 -63.80
CA ASP A 5 33.51 9.53 -63.16
C ASP A 5 33.14 10.49 -62.02
N VAL A 6 32.49 11.59 -62.40
CA VAL A 6 31.91 12.54 -61.45
C VAL A 6 30.83 11.77 -60.69
N PHE A 7 31.11 11.48 -59.41
CA PHE A 7 30.14 10.96 -58.45
C PHE A 7 28.90 11.87 -58.44
N GLN A 8 27.86 11.50 -59.20
CA GLN A 8 26.61 12.25 -59.21
C GLN A 8 25.75 11.76 -58.05
N PHE A 9 25.86 12.44 -56.92
CA PHE A 9 25.08 12.12 -55.72
C PHE A 9 23.59 12.46 -55.97
N ASP A 10 22.72 11.45 -55.88
CA ASP A 10 21.27 11.63 -56.03
C ASP A 10 20.66 12.23 -54.75
N THR A 11 20.64 13.56 -54.72
CA THR A 11 20.10 14.35 -53.61
C THR A 11 18.61 14.06 -53.36
N ARG A 12 17.81 13.80 -54.40
CA ARG A 12 16.35 13.61 -54.25
C ARG A 12 15.99 12.28 -53.60
N ASN A 13 16.70 11.22 -53.95
CA ASN A 13 16.50 9.92 -53.31
C ASN A 13 17.06 9.92 -51.88
N PHE A 14 18.19 10.61 -51.66
CA PHE A 14 18.73 10.84 -50.32
C PHE A 14 17.74 11.60 -49.42
N GLU A 15 17.18 12.72 -49.88
CA GLU A 15 16.18 13.51 -49.12
C GLU A 15 14.92 12.70 -48.78
N ARG A 16 14.41 11.91 -49.73
CA ARG A 16 13.24 11.04 -49.50
C ARG A 16 13.55 9.96 -48.46
N TYR A 17 14.74 9.40 -48.50
CA TYR A 17 15.20 8.42 -47.51
C TYR A 17 15.36 9.06 -46.13
N MET A 18 16.00 10.23 -46.04
CA MET A 18 16.16 10.99 -44.80
C MET A 18 14.82 11.39 -44.19
N THR A 19 13.87 11.85 -45.01
CA THR A 19 12.51 12.18 -44.56
C THR A 19 11.78 10.96 -44.00
N ARG A 20 11.95 9.79 -44.61
CA ARG A 20 11.35 8.54 -44.11
C ARG A 20 11.97 8.11 -42.78
N LEU A 21 13.30 8.20 -42.68
CA LEU A 21 14.02 7.96 -41.44
C LEU A 21 13.54 8.90 -40.33
N GLU A 22 13.47 10.20 -40.59
CA GLU A 22 13.02 11.19 -39.62
C GLU A 22 11.62 10.87 -39.07
N LYS A 23 10.66 10.57 -39.97
CA LYS A 23 9.28 10.24 -39.61
C LYS A 23 9.14 8.96 -38.78
N GLN A 24 10.12 8.06 -38.81
CA GLN A 24 10.08 6.79 -38.06
C GLN A 24 10.96 6.84 -36.81
N VAL A 25 12.16 7.40 -36.93
CA VAL A 25 13.16 7.49 -35.86
C VAL A 25 12.72 8.46 -34.79
N LEU A 26 12.33 9.69 -35.16
CA LEU A 26 12.06 10.74 -34.17
C LEU A 26 10.88 10.38 -33.25
N PRO A 27 9.71 9.95 -33.74
CA PRO A 27 8.61 9.58 -32.86
C PRO A 27 8.95 8.37 -31.97
N GLN A 28 9.72 7.41 -32.51
CA GLN A 28 10.15 6.25 -31.71
C GLN A 28 11.14 6.64 -30.62
N ALA A 29 12.11 7.50 -30.94
CA ALA A 29 13.10 7.99 -29.99
C ALA A 29 12.44 8.87 -28.91
N GLN A 30 11.50 9.73 -29.28
CA GLN A 30 10.70 10.53 -28.35
C GLN A 30 9.88 9.65 -27.40
N ALA A 31 9.17 8.64 -27.93
CA ALA A 31 8.41 7.70 -27.10
C ALA A 31 9.31 6.89 -26.14
N GLY A 32 10.48 6.45 -26.62
CA GLY A 32 11.49 5.76 -25.81
C GLY A 32 12.01 6.67 -24.69
N PHE A 33 12.32 7.92 -25.01
CA PHE A 33 12.84 8.92 -24.09
C PHE A 33 11.85 9.23 -22.96
N LEU A 34 10.60 9.54 -23.32
CA LEU A 34 9.54 9.81 -22.34
C LEU A 34 9.27 8.61 -21.44
N SER A 35 9.26 7.41 -22.02
CA SER A 35 9.13 6.17 -21.26
C SER A 35 10.30 5.97 -20.30
N GLY A 36 11.54 6.26 -20.75
CA GLY A 36 12.74 6.21 -19.93
C GLY A 36 12.65 7.12 -18.70
N LEU A 37 12.28 8.38 -18.89
CA LEU A 37 12.04 9.32 -17.79
C LEU A 37 10.99 8.80 -16.80
N ALA A 38 9.88 8.25 -17.30
CA ALA A 38 8.84 7.69 -16.46
C ALA A 38 9.32 6.46 -15.66
N PHE A 39 10.16 5.59 -16.24
CA PHE A 39 10.75 4.45 -15.54
C PHE A 39 11.73 4.88 -14.45
N ASP A 40 12.54 5.90 -14.70
CA ASP A 40 13.45 6.46 -13.70
C ASP A 40 12.67 7.12 -12.57
N ALA A 41 11.63 7.91 -12.88
CA ALA A 41 10.73 8.47 -11.88
C ALA A 41 10.06 7.38 -11.03
N ARG A 42 9.58 6.29 -11.65
CA ARG A 42 9.05 5.12 -10.92
C ARG A 42 10.10 4.50 -9.99
N LYS A 43 11.34 4.35 -10.45
CA LYS A 43 12.44 3.81 -9.63
C LYS A 43 12.73 4.70 -8.43
N SER A 44 12.76 6.02 -8.64
CA SER A 44 12.93 7.02 -7.58
C SER A 44 11.79 6.97 -6.57
N LEU A 45 10.54 6.85 -7.03
CA LEU A 45 9.37 6.68 -6.17
C LEU A 45 9.44 5.40 -5.33
N LEU A 46 9.88 4.28 -5.91
CA LEU A 46 10.06 3.02 -5.17
C LEU A 46 11.15 3.13 -4.11
N LYS A 47 12.28 3.80 -4.43
CA LYS A 47 13.34 4.08 -3.46
C LYS A 47 12.84 4.98 -2.33
N HIS A 48 12.06 6.02 -2.66
CA HIS A 48 11.45 6.92 -1.68
C HIS A 48 10.45 6.20 -0.77
N ALA A 49 9.66 5.28 -1.35
CA ALA A 49 8.74 4.42 -0.60
C ALA A 49 9.49 3.55 0.41
N ASP A 50 10.59 2.91 0.01
CA ASP A 50 11.42 2.10 0.89
C ASP A 50 12.02 2.88 2.06
N ALA A 51 12.32 4.17 1.86
CA ALA A 51 12.88 5.03 2.89
C ALA A 51 11.83 5.63 3.84
N THR A 52 10.63 5.93 3.32
CA THR A 52 9.65 6.76 4.04
C THR A 52 8.54 5.95 4.71
N ILE A 53 8.16 4.80 4.15
CA ILE A 53 7.08 3.98 4.70
C ILE A 53 7.63 3.16 5.86
N GLN A 54 7.07 3.36 7.06
CA GLN A 54 7.44 2.57 8.24
C GLN A 54 7.24 1.07 7.97
N GLY A 55 8.28 0.27 8.23
CA GLY A 55 8.27 -1.17 7.93
C GLY A 55 8.52 -1.52 6.46
N LYS A 56 8.75 -0.53 5.58
CA LYS A 56 8.90 -0.67 4.12
C LYS A 56 7.59 -1.05 3.40
N PRO A 57 7.43 -0.68 2.11
CA PRO A 57 6.28 -1.09 1.33
C PRO A 57 6.26 -2.60 1.12
N THR A 58 5.06 -3.19 1.24
CA THR A 58 4.84 -4.59 0.90
C THR A 58 5.04 -4.85 -0.59
N ALA A 59 5.21 -6.11 -0.99
CA ALA A 59 5.26 -6.47 -2.42
C ALA A 59 4.01 -6.03 -3.19
N TRP A 60 2.83 -6.06 -2.56
CA TRP A 60 1.58 -5.58 -3.15
C TRP A 60 1.62 -4.06 -3.39
N THR A 61 2.14 -3.28 -2.43
CA THR A 61 2.33 -1.83 -2.56
C THR A 61 3.32 -1.50 -3.66
N ARG A 62 4.48 -2.18 -3.70
CA ARG A 62 5.53 -1.98 -4.73
C ARG A 62 5.01 -2.25 -6.14
N LYS A 63 4.20 -3.29 -6.33
CA LYS A 63 3.58 -3.62 -7.63
C LYS A 63 2.54 -2.61 -8.08
N GLY A 64 2.04 -1.75 -7.17
CA GLY A 64 1.09 -0.71 -7.50
C GLY A 64 1.68 0.42 -8.34
N PHE A 65 2.97 0.71 -8.22
CA PHE A 65 3.66 1.72 -9.01
C PHE A 65 3.86 1.19 -10.44
N VAL A 66 3.25 1.86 -11.42
CA VAL A 66 3.28 1.45 -12.83
C VAL A 66 3.57 2.63 -13.74
N VAL A 67 4.08 2.31 -14.93
CA VAL A 67 4.33 3.27 -16.01
C VAL A 67 3.47 2.84 -17.19
N ASP A 68 2.60 3.74 -17.63
CA ASP A 68 2.01 3.66 -18.96
C ASP A 68 2.99 4.32 -19.93
N LYS A 69 3.52 3.53 -20.87
CA LYS A 69 4.60 3.95 -21.76
C LYS A 69 4.08 4.89 -22.85
N ALA A 70 4.92 5.83 -23.25
CA ALA A 70 4.69 6.57 -24.48
C ALA A 70 4.82 5.64 -25.70
N THR A 71 4.03 5.93 -26.73
CA THR A 71 4.07 5.24 -28.02
C THR A 71 4.28 6.26 -29.13
N GLN A 72 4.57 5.81 -30.35
CA GLN A 72 4.70 6.72 -31.50
C GLN A 72 3.41 7.50 -31.79
N GLY A 73 2.25 6.94 -31.44
CA GLY A 73 0.94 7.61 -31.59
C GLY A 73 0.52 8.42 -30.37
N THR A 74 1.17 8.22 -29.22
CA THR A 74 0.87 8.89 -27.95
C THR A 74 2.17 9.26 -27.24
N LEU A 75 2.67 10.47 -27.50
CA LEU A 75 3.90 11.01 -26.91
C LEU A 75 3.66 11.50 -25.46
N GLU A 76 3.07 10.63 -24.64
CA GLU A 76 2.81 10.86 -23.23
C GLU A 76 3.16 9.58 -22.47
N ALA A 77 3.92 9.72 -21.39
CA ALA A 77 4.20 8.62 -20.46
C ALA A 77 3.67 8.99 -19.08
N VAL A 78 2.92 8.09 -18.45
CA VAL A 78 2.24 8.36 -17.17
C VAL A 78 2.80 7.44 -16.09
N VAL A 79 3.27 8.04 -15.01
CA VAL A 79 3.59 7.32 -13.76
C VAL A 79 2.38 7.37 -12.86
N ARG A 80 1.83 6.23 -12.47
CA ARG A 80 0.66 6.17 -11.60
C ARG A 80 0.73 5.04 -10.59
N ILE A 81 -0.17 5.10 -9.62
CA ILE A 81 -0.44 4.01 -8.69
C ILE A 81 -1.74 3.33 -9.12
N GLN A 82 -1.75 1.99 -9.19
CA GLN A 82 -2.97 1.23 -9.42
C GLN A 82 -4.08 1.57 -8.39
N PRO A 83 -5.38 1.55 -8.77
CA PRO A 83 -6.45 2.14 -7.96
C PRO A 83 -6.53 1.66 -6.50
N GLN A 84 -6.37 0.35 -6.27
CA GLN A 84 -6.45 -0.20 -4.89
C GLN A 84 -5.26 0.25 -4.03
N GLN A 85 -4.05 0.25 -4.59
CA GLN A 85 -2.84 0.72 -3.92
C GLN A 85 -2.88 2.24 -3.75
N ALA A 86 -3.47 2.98 -4.69
CA ALA A 86 -3.67 4.41 -4.60
C ALA A 86 -4.61 4.75 -3.44
N GLY A 87 -5.70 4.01 -3.25
CA GLY A 87 -6.58 4.15 -2.09
C GLY A 87 -5.87 3.93 -0.75
N TYR A 88 -4.90 3.01 -0.70
CA TYR A 88 -4.06 2.85 0.49
C TYR A 88 -3.05 4.00 0.67
N MET A 89 -2.39 4.40 -0.42
CA MET A 89 -1.32 5.41 -0.43
C MET A 89 -1.83 6.85 -0.31
N THR A 90 -3.11 7.13 -0.62
CA THR A 90 -3.67 8.48 -0.63
C THR A 90 -3.41 9.23 0.67
N TYR A 91 -3.53 8.55 1.81
CA TYR A 91 -3.29 9.13 3.12
C TYR A 91 -1.82 9.45 3.40
N LEU A 92 -0.90 8.70 2.79
CA LEU A 92 0.53 8.97 2.89
C LEU A 92 0.94 10.13 1.99
N ILE A 93 0.30 10.26 0.82
CA ILE A 93 0.62 11.29 -0.18
C ILE A 93 -0.03 12.63 0.17
N ASN A 94 -1.35 12.60 0.38
CA ASN A 94 -2.19 13.79 0.53
C ASN A 94 -2.51 14.10 2.00
N GLY A 95 -2.24 13.17 2.92
CA GLY A 95 -2.73 13.26 4.29
C GLY A 95 -4.24 13.03 4.38
N GLY A 96 -4.86 13.64 5.38
CA GLY A 96 -6.31 13.63 5.57
C GLY A 96 -6.78 12.63 6.63
N VAL A 97 -8.06 12.25 6.55
CA VAL A 97 -8.71 11.46 7.60
C VAL A 97 -9.27 10.18 6.99
N ARG A 98 -8.74 9.03 7.42
CA ARG A 98 -9.31 7.72 7.08
C ARG A 98 -10.49 7.43 7.98
N LYS A 99 -11.60 7.00 7.40
CA LYS A 99 -12.86 6.67 8.07
C LYS A 99 -13.24 5.21 7.83
N LYS A 100 -14.27 4.75 8.54
CA LYS A 100 -14.88 3.43 8.29
C LYS A 100 -15.31 3.28 6.82
N GLY A 101 -15.11 2.09 6.26
CA GLY A 101 -15.41 1.80 4.86
C GLY A 101 -14.31 2.17 3.85
N ASP A 102 -13.36 3.01 4.23
CA ASP A 102 -12.23 3.34 3.36
C ASP A 102 -11.29 2.14 3.15
N VAL A 103 -10.47 2.23 2.10
CA VAL A 103 -9.45 1.21 1.81
C VAL A 103 -8.51 1.05 3.01
N GLY A 104 -8.42 -0.17 3.54
CA GLY A 104 -7.62 -0.50 4.72
C GLY A 104 -8.33 -0.26 6.06
N ALA A 105 -9.56 0.24 6.07
CA ALA A 105 -10.45 0.25 7.23
C ALA A 105 -11.39 -0.97 7.23
N THR A 106 -12.11 -1.17 8.34
CA THR A 106 -13.23 -2.11 8.39
C THR A 106 -14.53 -1.37 8.02
N PRO A 107 -15.64 -2.08 7.74
CA PRO A 107 -16.94 -1.44 7.49
C PRO A 107 -17.45 -0.58 8.66
N TYR A 108 -16.92 -0.82 9.87
CA TYR A 108 -17.44 -0.20 11.09
C TYR A 108 -16.47 0.83 11.67
N ASP A 109 -15.17 0.54 11.63
CA ASP A 109 -14.13 1.30 12.32
C ASP A 109 -12.78 1.24 11.59
N VAL A 110 -11.83 2.08 12.00
CA VAL A 110 -10.43 2.10 11.57
C VAL A 110 -9.54 1.49 12.65
N LEU A 111 -8.67 0.55 12.28
CA LEU A 111 -7.64 0.04 13.19
C LEU A 111 -6.55 1.12 13.34
N THR A 112 -6.38 1.64 14.55
CA THR A 112 -5.39 2.71 14.83
C THR A 112 -4.19 2.24 15.62
N ASP A 113 -4.33 1.16 16.40
CA ASP A 113 -3.22 0.65 17.20
C ASP A 113 -3.38 -0.84 17.52
N ALA A 114 -2.25 -1.52 17.67
CA ALA A 114 -2.15 -2.91 18.12
C ALA A 114 -0.73 -3.17 18.67
N PRO A 115 -0.57 -4.16 19.58
CA PRO A 115 0.74 -4.53 20.11
C PRO A 115 1.73 -4.89 19.00
N ASP A 116 2.99 -4.48 19.14
CA ASP A 116 4.03 -4.74 18.14
C ASP A 116 4.29 -6.24 17.91
N SER A 117 4.07 -7.07 18.94
CA SER A 117 4.15 -8.54 18.84
C SER A 117 3.16 -9.15 17.82
N GLU A 118 2.10 -8.41 17.49
CA GLU A 118 1.05 -8.82 16.56
C GLU A 118 1.18 -8.13 15.19
N LYS A 119 2.20 -7.30 15.01
CA LYS A 119 2.59 -6.75 13.72
C LYS A 119 3.54 -7.72 13.00
N ASN A 120 3.60 -7.60 11.67
CA ASN A 120 4.57 -8.30 10.83
C ASN A 120 5.80 -7.41 10.61
N ALA A 121 6.79 -7.91 9.85
CA ALA A 121 8.02 -7.17 9.56
C ALA A 121 7.77 -5.82 8.86
N PHE A 122 6.60 -5.65 8.24
CA PHE A 122 6.17 -4.42 7.56
C PHE A 122 5.34 -3.49 8.45
N GLY A 123 5.26 -3.74 9.76
CA GLY A 123 4.44 -2.96 10.69
C GLY A 123 2.93 -3.18 10.54
N ASN A 124 2.49 -4.02 9.61
CA ASN A 124 1.08 -4.34 9.40
C ASN A 124 0.65 -5.44 10.37
N LEU A 125 -0.61 -5.41 10.80
CA LEU A 125 -1.16 -6.45 11.65
C LEU A 125 -1.13 -7.83 10.98
N ARG A 126 -0.79 -8.87 11.75
CA ARG A 126 -0.79 -10.26 11.26
C ARG A 126 -2.16 -10.67 10.72
N ARG A 127 -2.14 -11.37 9.58
CA ARG A 127 -3.37 -11.83 8.91
C ARG A 127 -4.20 -12.69 9.86
N GLY A 128 -5.48 -12.34 9.99
CA GLY A 128 -6.43 -13.09 10.81
C GLY A 128 -6.41 -12.76 12.30
N TYR A 129 -5.51 -11.88 12.78
CA TYR A 129 -5.47 -11.47 14.19
C TYR A 129 -6.79 -10.86 14.66
N LEU A 130 -7.31 -9.83 13.96
CA LEU A 130 -8.62 -9.24 14.29
C LEU A 130 -9.75 -10.26 14.21
N LYS A 131 -9.72 -11.16 13.23
CA LYS A 131 -10.73 -12.24 13.09
C LYS A 131 -10.69 -13.19 14.29
N LYS A 132 -9.50 -13.50 14.80
CA LYS A 132 -9.31 -14.30 16.02
C LYS A 132 -9.87 -13.57 17.24
N LEU A 133 -9.55 -12.28 17.41
CA LEU A 133 -10.08 -11.47 18.51
C LEU A 133 -11.61 -11.37 18.46
N ALA A 134 -12.19 -11.11 17.28
CA ALA A 134 -13.63 -11.07 17.07
C ALA A 134 -14.33 -12.38 17.47
N ARG A 135 -13.76 -13.52 17.06
CA ARG A 135 -14.27 -14.85 17.43
C ARG A 135 -14.19 -15.11 18.94
N GLN A 136 -13.06 -14.77 19.56
CA GLN A 136 -12.87 -14.92 21.00
C GLN A 136 -13.84 -14.04 21.79
N ALA A 137 -13.99 -12.77 21.41
CA ALA A 137 -14.94 -11.84 22.01
C ALA A 137 -16.40 -12.32 21.89
N LYS A 138 -16.79 -12.85 20.71
CA LYS A 138 -18.12 -13.42 20.51
C LYS A 138 -18.36 -14.64 21.41
N SER A 139 -17.39 -15.55 21.48
CA SER A 139 -17.47 -16.74 22.34
C SER A 139 -17.57 -16.36 23.82
N GLU A 140 -16.76 -15.41 24.27
CA GLU A 140 -16.80 -14.87 25.63
C GLU A 140 -18.18 -14.25 25.96
N LYS A 141 -18.72 -13.42 25.05
CA LYS A 141 -20.05 -12.80 25.21
C LYS A 141 -21.13 -13.86 25.42
N THR A 142 -21.16 -14.90 24.58
CA THR A 142 -22.14 -15.98 24.68
C THR A 142 -22.00 -16.76 25.98
N LYS A 143 -20.77 -17.13 26.38
CA LYS A 143 -20.53 -17.85 27.64
C LYS A 143 -20.98 -17.02 28.85
N ARG A 144 -20.66 -15.73 28.87
CA ARG A 144 -21.06 -14.83 29.96
C ARG A 144 -22.57 -14.61 30.01
N ALA A 145 -23.25 -14.51 28.86
CA ALA A 145 -24.71 -14.42 28.82
C ALA A 145 -25.36 -15.68 29.41
N ARG A 146 -24.86 -16.88 29.08
CA ARG A 146 -25.33 -18.15 29.68
C ARG A 146 -25.13 -18.18 31.19
N LEU A 147 -23.98 -17.71 31.67
CA LEU A 147 -23.72 -17.64 33.11
C LEU A 147 -24.57 -16.57 33.82
N ALA A 148 -24.91 -15.47 33.14
CA ALA A 148 -25.88 -14.50 33.65
C ALA A 148 -27.25 -15.16 33.85
N ALA A 149 -27.79 -15.79 32.81
CA ALA A 149 -29.07 -16.51 32.90
C ALA A 149 -29.06 -17.60 33.98
N LYS A 150 -27.94 -18.34 34.14
CA LYS A 150 -27.79 -19.33 35.21
C LYS A 150 -27.81 -18.69 36.60
N ARG A 151 -27.14 -17.54 36.79
CA ARG A 151 -27.17 -16.78 38.05
C ARG A 151 -28.59 -16.33 38.38
N ASP A 152 -29.32 -15.81 37.39
CA ASP A 152 -30.68 -15.31 37.59
C ASP A 152 -31.63 -16.43 38.00
N LYS A 153 -31.54 -17.60 37.36
CA LYS A 153 -32.28 -18.81 37.77
C LYS A 153 -31.94 -19.25 39.20
N LEU A 154 -30.66 -19.22 39.59
CA LEU A 154 -30.25 -19.59 40.94
C LEU A 154 -30.79 -18.61 41.98
N ARG A 155 -30.76 -17.30 41.70
CA ARG A 155 -31.34 -16.27 42.59
C ARG A 155 -32.84 -16.45 42.75
N ALA A 156 -33.56 -16.68 41.66
CA ALA A 156 -35.00 -16.92 41.69
C ALA A 156 -35.37 -18.15 42.53
N ALA A 157 -34.52 -19.18 42.53
CA ALA A 157 -34.70 -20.38 43.33
C ALA A 157 -34.17 -20.26 44.78
N GLY A 158 -33.72 -19.09 45.23
CA GLY A 158 -33.10 -18.90 46.55
C GLY A 158 -31.76 -19.63 46.74
N LYS A 159 -31.12 -20.08 45.65
CA LYS A 159 -29.88 -20.87 45.68
C LYS A 159 -28.64 -20.00 45.53
N SER A 160 -27.52 -20.47 46.08
CA SER A 160 -26.21 -19.83 45.92
C SER A 160 -25.82 -19.70 44.44
N THR A 161 -25.34 -18.51 44.06
CA THR A 161 -24.83 -18.22 42.70
C THR A 161 -23.36 -18.63 42.49
N GLY A 162 -22.69 -19.17 43.51
CA GLY A 162 -21.32 -19.66 43.45
C GLY A 162 -21.01 -20.53 42.22
N PRO A 163 -21.83 -21.55 41.91
CA PRO A 163 -21.66 -22.43 40.74
C PRO A 163 -21.81 -21.74 39.37
N ALA A 164 -22.26 -20.49 39.34
CA ALA A 164 -22.40 -19.69 38.12
C ALA A 164 -21.41 -18.51 38.07
N ARG A 165 -20.41 -18.49 38.95
CA ARG A 165 -19.27 -17.57 38.87
C ARG A 165 -18.41 -17.91 37.65
N TRP A 166 -17.79 -16.90 37.05
CA TRP A 166 -16.90 -17.08 35.90
C TRP A 166 -15.73 -18.03 36.20
N ALA A 167 -15.07 -17.85 37.34
CA ALA A 167 -13.94 -18.70 37.74
C ALA A 167 -14.30 -20.19 37.80
N ALA A 168 -15.48 -20.52 38.34
CA ALA A 168 -15.98 -21.89 38.41
C ALA A 168 -16.32 -22.51 37.03
N ASN A 169 -16.51 -21.67 36.00
CA ASN A 169 -16.89 -22.10 34.66
C ASN A 169 -15.80 -21.78 33.61
N ASN A 170 -14.59 -21.41 34.08
CA ASN A 170 -13.42 -21.18 33.26
C ASN A 170 -12.20 -21.95 33.82
N PRO A 171 -12.21 -23.29 33.73
CA PRO A 171 -11.15 -24.12 34.31
C PRO A 171 -9.76 -23.83 33.71
N SER A 172 -9.72 -23.30 32.49
CA SER A 172 -8.46 -22.92 31.83
C SER A 172 -7.75 -21.72 32.48
N GLY A 173 -8.44 -20.95 33.34
CA GLY A 173 -7.91 -19.71 33.91
C GLY A 173 -7.57 -18.62 32.88
N LYS A 174 -7.81 -18.85 31.58
CA LYS A 174 -7.42 -17.92 30.53
C LYS A 174 -8.20 -16.62 30.67
N PRO A 175 -7.54 -15.46 30.51
CA PRO A 175 -8.25 -14.20 30.60
C PRO A 175 -9.21 -14.04 29.42
N GLY A 176 -10.43 -13.58 29.72
CA GLY A 176 -11.46 -13.35 28.72
C GLY A 176 -11.16 -12.17 27.80
N ILE A 177 -11.70 -12.16 26.59
CA ILE A 177 -11.58 -11.04 25.64
C ILE A 177 -12.96 -10.44 25.38
N PHE A 178 -13.05 -9.13 25.26
CA PHE A 178 -14.28 -8.45 24.86
C PHE A 178 -13.98 -7.28 23.93
N PHE A 179 -15.01 -6.84 23.20
CA PHE A 179 -14.98 -5.60 22.44
C PHE A 179 -15.76 -4.53 23.19
N GLY A 180 -15.22 -3.33 23.32
CA GLY A 180 -15.89 -2.24 24.04
C GLY A 180 -15.05 -0.99 24.14
N LYS A 181 -15.59 0.01 24.85
CA LYS A 181 -14.93 1.27 25.15
C LYS A 181 -14.49 1.28 26.62
N ILE A 182 -13.23 1.61 26.88
CA ILE A 182 -12.69 1.86 28.23
C ILE A 182 -11.98 3.20 28.18
N GLY A 183 -12.42 4.15 29.02
CA GLY A 183 -12.05 5.55 28.85
C GLY A 183 -12.40 6.02 27.43
N ASP A 184 -11.45 6.63 26.74
CA ASP A 184 -11.61 7.12 25.37
C ASP A 184 -11.18 6.12 24.28
N GLN A 185 -10.81 4.90 24.67
CA GLN A 185 -10.31 3.90 23.76
C GLN A 185 -11.39 2.85 23.45
N LYS A 186 -11.84 2.79 22.20
CA LYS A 186 -12.66 1.70 21.66
C LYS A 186 -11.74 0.61 21.11
N GLY A 187 -12.07 -0.65 21.35
CA GLY A 187 -11.23 -1.74 20.87
C GLY A 187 -11.52 -3.11 21.45
N TYR A 188 -10.61 -4.05 21.14
CA TYR A 188 -10.56 -5.36 21.75
C TYR A 188 -9.69 -5.32 23.01
N TRP A 189 -10.23 -5.85 24.10
CA TRP A 189 -9.63 -5.82 25.41
C TRP A 189 -9.53 -7.21 26.00
N GLN A 190 -8.42 -7.48 26.68
CA GLN A 190 -8.22 -8.67 27.49
C GLN A 190 -8.46 -8.34 28.96
N ARG A 191 -9.36 -9.07 29.60
CA ARG A 191 -9.64 -8.95 31.04
C ARG A 191 -8.42 -9.36 31.86
N ALA A 192 -8.34 -8.91 33.11
CA ALA A 192 -7.33 -9.38 34.04
C ALA A 192 -7.46 -10.90 34.29
N ALA A 193 -6.32 -11.58 34.48
CA ALA A 193 -6.26 -13.02 34.69
C ALA A 193 -6.76 -13.45 36.08
N LYS A 194 -6.48 -12.64 37.11
CA LYS A 194 -6.88 -12.87 38.51
C LYS A 194 -7.54 -11.61 39.08
N ARG A 195 -8.42 -11.81 40.07
CA ARG A 195 -9.09 -10.72 40.79
C ARG A 195 -8.21 -10.14 41.91
N ASP A 196 -7.25 -10.91 42.41
CA ASP A 196 -6.51 -10.63 43.65
C ASP A 196 -5.09 -10.06 43.41
N GLY A 197 -4.86 -9.38 42.28
CA GLY A 197 -3.56 -8.80 41.89
C GLY A 197 -3.73 -7.68 40.86
N ASP A 198 -2.66 -7.35 40.11
CA ASP A 198 -2.64 -6.24 39.12
C ASP A 198 -3.82 -6.33 38.13
N TYR A 199 -4.89 -5.56 38.39
CA TYR A 199 -6.18 -5.63 37.70
C TYR A 199 -6.14 -4.91 36.35
N LYS A 200 -5.05 -5.07 35.61
CA LYS A 200 -4.84 -4.37 34.35
C LYS A 200 -5.53 -5.10 33.23
N ILE A 201 -6.57 -4.45 32.72
CA ILE A 201 -7.16 -4.81 31.44
C ILE A 201 -6.16 -4.39 30.35
N ARG A 202 -5.88 -5.30 29.41
CA ARG A 202 -4.89 -5.06 28.35
C ARG A 202 -5.58 -4.76 27.02
N LEU A 203 -5.23 -3.65 26.38
CA LEU A 203 -5.66 -3.36 25.02
C LEU A 203 -4.97 -4.30 24.03
N LEU A 204 -5.75 -4.98 23.18
CA LEU A 204 -5.26 -5.90 22.16
C LEU A 204 -5.32 -5.31 20.75
N ALA A 205 -6.31 -4.46 20.48
CA ALA A 205 -6.40 -3.71 19.24
C ALA A 205 -7.31 -2.50 19.46
N ARG A 206 -6.83 -1.32 19.12
CA ARG A 206 -7.59 -0.07 19.17
C ARG A 206 -8.32 0.16 17.85
N MET A 207 -9.62 0.40 17.96
CA MET A 207 -10.47 0.80 16.86
C MET A 207 -10.94 2.22 17.09
N SER A 208 -10.85 3.07 16.08
CA SER A 208 -11.30 4.46 16.12
C SER A 208 -12.29 4.69 14.99
N ASP A 209 -13.17 5.70 15.12
CA ASP A 209 -14.07 6.06 14.02
C ASP A 209 -13.30 6.67 12.83
N GLU A 210 -12.17 7.30 13.16
CA GLU A 210 -11.28 7.93 12.21
C GLU A 210 -9.81 7.81 12.61
N ALA A 211 -8.93 7.97 11.63
CA ALA A 211 -7.49 8.05 11.80
C ALA A 211 -6.93 9.21 10.97
N VAL A 212 -6.28 10.17 11.64
CA VAL A 212 -5.70 11.35 11.00
C VAL A 212 -4.30 11.04 10.51
N TYR A 213 -4.02 11.35 9.25
CA TYR A 213 -2.74 11.16 8.59
C TYR A 213 -2.16 12.50 8.16
N LYS A 214 -0.87 12.68 8.42
CA LYS A 214 -0.07 13.75 7.83
C LYS A 214 0.55 13.23 6.53
N PRO A 215 0.63 14.06 5.47
CA PRO A 215 1.31 13.67 4.25
C PRO A 215 2.80 13.48 4.57
N THR A 216 3.31 12.28 4.32
CA THR A 216 4.73 11.92 4.52
C THR A 216 5.41 11.56 3.20
N PHE A 217 4.63 11.08 2.23
CA PHE A 217 5.12 10.65 0.93
C PHE A 217 5.08 11.80 -0.07
N ARG A 218 6.24 12.34 -0.44
CA ARG A 218 6.37 13.51 -1.33
C ARG A 218 6.33 13.12 -2.81
N TRP A 219 5.18 12.64 -3.30
CA TRP A 219 5.01 12.13 -4.67
C TRP A 219 5.54 13.09 -5.75
N ASP A 220 5.00 14.31 -5.81
CA ASP A 220 5.33 15.28 -6.87
C ASP A 220 6.79 15.73 -6.80
N ALA A 221 7.30 15.95 -5.59
CA ALA A 221 8.69 16.35 -5.39
C ALA A 221 9.66 15.24 -5.81
N THR A 222 9.35 13.97 -5.53
CA THR A 222 10.18 12.84 -5.94
C THR A 222 10.20 12.67 -7.46
N ILE A 223 9.06 12.83 -8.14
CA ILE A 223 9.00 12.80 -9.61
C ILE A 223 9.81 13.97 -10.18
N SER A 224 9.56 15.19 -9.68
CA SER A 224 10.22 16.41 -10.17
C SER A 224 11.74 16.33 -10.00
N ALA A 225 12.21 15.86 -8.85
CA ALA A 225 13.64 15.63 -8.62
C ALA A 225 14.20 14.59 -9.59
N SER A 226 13.51 13.46 -9.79
CA SER A 226 13.97 12.42 -10.70
C SER A 226 14.08 12.87 -12.16
N VAL A 227 13.21 13.78 -12.61
CA VAL A 227 13.28 14.36 -13.96
C VAL A 227 14.41 15.37 -14.05
N LYS A 228 14.59 16.23 -13.02
CA LYS A 228 15.68 17.21 -12.98
C LYS A 228 17.07 16.58 -12.92
N ASP A 229 17.20 15.46 -12.20
CA ASP A 229 18.46 14.72 -12.05
C ASP A 229 18.75 13.83 -13.28
N SER A 230 17.81 13.71 -14.21
CA SER A 230 18.05 13.02 -15.47
C SER A 230 18.97 13.83 -16.38
N ASP A 231 19.69 13.16 -17.28
CA ASP A 231 20.44 13.79 -18.37
C ASP A 231 19.62 13.62 -19.67
N PRO A 232 18.79 14.60 -20.05
CA PRO A 232 17.86 14.43 -21.16
C PRO A 232 18.58 14.22 -22.49
N GLN A 233 19.72 14.87 -22.67
CA GLN A 233 20.51 14.78 -23.90
C GLN A 233 21.05 13.37 -24.07
N LYS A 234 21.66 12.80 -23.01
CA LYS A 234 22.17 11.43 -23.04
C LYS A 234 21.07 10.40 -23.23
N LEU A 235 19.95 10.56 -22.53
CA LEU A 235 18.80 9.64 -22.66
C LEU A 235 18.21 9.70 -24.08
N TYR A 236 18.00 10.89 -24.63
CA TYR A 236 17.44 11.05 -25.96
C TYR A 236 18.40 10.54 -27.04
N ALA A 237 19.70 10.82 -26.94
CA ALA A 237 20.71 10.30 -27.87
C ALA A 237 20.79 8.76 -27.88
N ALA A 238 20.66 8.13 -26.71
CA ALA A 238 20.59 6.68 -26.59
C ALA A 238 19.35 6.10 -27.30
N GLU A 239 18.20 6.77 -27.19
CA GLU A 239 16.96 6.33 -27.85
C GLU A 239 16.97 6.58 -29.37
N ILE A 240 17.60 7.65 -29.85
CA ILE A 240 17.87 7.84 -31.29
C ILE A 240 18.71 6.66 -31.81
N THR A 241 19.80 6.34 -31.10
CA THR A 241 20.69 5.23 -31.49
C THR A 241 19.93 3.91 -31.52
N ARG A 242 19.08 3.64 -30.52
CA ARG A 242 18.24 2.44 -30.47
C ARG A 242 17.21 2.41 -31.61
N ALA A 243 16.56 3.53 -31.90
CA ALA A 243 15.58 3.62 -32.97
C ALA A 243 16.22 3.37 -34.36
N LEU A 244 17.40 3.94 -34.61
CA LEU A 244 18.18 3.71 -35.83
C LEU A 244 18.59 2.24 -35.99
N ARG A 245 19.06 1.59 -34.91
CA ARG A 245 19.42 0.16 -34.95
C ARG A 245 18.23 -0.73 -35.34
N LYS A 246 17.04 -0.44 -34.79
CA LYS A 246 15.83 -1.21 -35.06
C LYS A 246 15.38 -1.08 -36.52
N LEU A 247 15.57 0.08 -37.14
CA LEU A 247 15.27 0.29 -38.57
C LEU A 247 16.21 -0.48 -39.49
N ASN A 248 17.46 -0.68 -39.08
CA ASN A 248 18.47 -1.41 -39.85
C ASN A 248 18.42 -2.94 -39.62
N GLY A 249 17.35 -3.48 -39.01
CA GLY A 249 17.17 -4.92 -38.82
C GLY A 249 18.00 -5.55 -37.69
N GLY A 250 18.60 -4.75 -36.81
CA GLY A 250 19.30 -5.24 -35.62
C GLY A 250 18.32 -5.56 -34.49
N LEU A 251 18.32 -6.83 -34.04
CA LEU A 251 17.73 -7.27 -32.76
C LEU A 251 18.45 -6.60 -31.56
#